data_AF-A0A382Y8Q3-F1
#
_entry.id   AF-A0A382Y8Q3-F1
#
_cell.length_a   1.000
_cell.length_b   1.000
_cell.length_c   1.000
_cell.angle_alpha   90.00
_cell.angle_beta   90.00
_cell.angle_gamma   90.00
#
_symmetry.space_group_name_H-M   'P 1'
#
loop_
_entity.id
_entity.type
_entity.pdbx_description
1 polymer ?
#
loop_
_entity_poly.entity_id
_entity_poly.type
_entity_poly.pdbx_seq_one_letter_code
_entity_poly.pdbx_strand_id
1 'polypeptide(L)' 'MIHRIDKEAVKRIVYLRQVQDLPFSTIGERFGISSTRAVQIFKRQQKKQQASNVKPEHLHVRIQKRSHAANFKHHEFVKT' A
#
# COMPACT_ATOMS: atom_id res chain seq x y z
N MET A 1 -21.33 6.92 12.23
CA MET A 1 -20.33 6.71 13.30
C MET A 1 -19.31 5.68 12.81
N ILE A 2 -18.08 6.08 12.48
CA ILE A 2 -17.04 5.13 12.05
C ILE A 2 -16.48 4.49 13.31
N HIS A 3 -16.90 3.26 13.61
CA HIS A 3 -16.26 2.46 14.67
C HIS A 3 -14.79 2.28 14.26
N ARG A 4 -13.91 2.99 14.98
CA ARG A 4 -12.47 2.84 14.83
C ARG A 4 -12.12 1.48 15.42
N ILE A 5 -11.69 0.56 14.57
CA ILE A 5 -11.18 -0.74 15.01
C ILE A 5 -9.83 -0.50 15.69
N ASP A 6 -9.68 -1.05 16.88
CA ASP A 6 -8.46 -0.95 17.67
C ASP A 6 -7.26 -1.55 16.95
N LYS A 7 -6.07 -1.01 17.26
CA LYS A 7 -4.81 -1.48 16.69
C LYS A 7 -4.56 -2.96 16.99
N GLU A 8 -4.97 -3.43 18.17
CA GLU A 8 -4.87 -4.84 18.56
C GLU A 8 -5.84 -5.73 17.78
N ALA A 9 -7.06 -5.27 17.51
CA ALA A 9 -8.00 -5.99 16.66
C ALA A 9 -7.46 -6.12 15.23
N VAL A 10 -6.82 -5.08 14.70
CA VAL A 10 -6.15 -5.13 13.39
C VAL A 10 -5.03 -6.17 13.36
N LYS A 11 -4.17 -6.24 14.39
CA LYS A 11 -3.12 -7.28 14.46
C LYS A 11 -3.70 -8.68 14.49
N ARG A 12 -4.77 -8.89 15.28
CA ARG A 12 -5.45 -10.19 15.36
C ARG A 12 -6.08 -10.58 14.03
N ILE A 13 -6.72 -9.66 13.31
CA ILE A 13 -7.25 -9.92 11.96
C ILE A 13 -6.15 -10.40 11.01
N VAL A 14 -4.98 -9.76 11.04
CA VAL A 14 -3.83 -10.15 10.20
C VAL A 14 -3.30 -11.52 10.59
N TYR A 15 -3.13 -11.80 11.89
CA TYR A 15 -2.68 -13.09 12.41
C TYR A 15 -3.62 -14.23 12.04
N LEU A 16 -4.93 -14.07 12.28
CA LEU A 16 -5.93 -15.10 11.95
C LEU A 16 -5.95 -15.42 10.45
N ARG A 17 -5.70 -14.41 9.60
CA ARG A 17 -5.62 -14.63 8.15
C ARG A 17 -4.31 -15.28 7.71
N GLN A 18 -3.16 -14.88 8.26
CA GLN A 18 -1.85 -15.37 7.80
C GLN A 18 -1.45 -16.71 8.44
N VAL A 19 -1.83 -16.94 9.69
CA VAL A 19 -1.38 -18.11 10.47
C VAL A 19 -2.43 -19.22 10.46
N GLN A 20 -3.71 -18.86 10.53
CA GLN A 20 -4.81 -19.82 10.62
C GLN A 20 -5.60 -19.96 9.30
N ASP A 21 -5.21 -19.22 8.27
CA ASP A 21 -5.89 -19.12 6.97
C ASP A 21 -7.43 -18.97 7.06
N LEU A 22 -7.90 -18.28 8.10
CA LEU A 22 -9.34 -18.15 8.32
C LEU A 22 -9.99 -17.30 7.22
N PRO A 23 -11.19 -17.66 6.76
CA PRO A 23 -11.92 -16.88 5.78
C PRO A 23 -12.34 -15.54 6.36
N PHE A 24 -12.38 -14.50 5.52
CA PHE A 24 -12.75 -13.15 5.94
C PHE A 24 -14.18 -13.05 6.49
N SER A 25 -15.06 -13.98 6.13
CA SER A 25 -16.41 -14.09 6.70
C SER A 25 -16.35 -14.43 8.20
N THR A 26 -15.64 -15.50 8.57
CA THR A 26 -15.45 -15.91 9.97
C THR A 26 -14.68 -14.87 10.78
N ILE A 27 -13.68 -14.20 10.16
CA ILE A 27 -12.99 -13.08 10.82
C ILE A 27 -13.96 -11.92 11.04
N GLY A 28 -14.79 -11.59 10.04
CA GLY A 28 -15.79 -10.52 10.17
C GLY A 28 -16.75 -10.74 11.32
N GLU A 29 -17.32 -11.94 11.42
CA GLU A 29 -18.22 -12.35 12.51
C GLU A 29 -17.56 -12.18 13.89
N ARG A 30 -16.31 -12.64 14.05
CA ARG A 30 -15.57 -12.55 15.33
C ARG A 30 -15.31 -11.12 15.81
N PHE A 31 -15.16 -10.19 14.88
CA PHE A 31 -14.89 -8.78 15.21
C PHE A 31 -16.12 -7.89 15.08
N GLY A 32 -17.29 -8.44 14.75
CA GLY A 32 -18.51 -7.66 14.53
C GLY A 32 -18.40 -6.70 13.35
N ILE A 33 -17.64 -7.07 12.31
CA ILE A 33 -17.41 -6.27 11.11
C ILE A 33 -17.80 -7.03 9.85
N SER A 34 -18.12 -6.33 8.78
CA SER A 34 -18.35 -6.99 7.49
C SER A 34 -17.07 -7.65 6.97
N SER A 35 -17.22 -8.75 6.23
CA SER A 35 -16.12 -9.44 5.54
C SER A 35 -15.34 -8.49 4.64
N THR A 36 -16.03 -7.61 3.89
CA THR A 36 -15.44 -6.55 3.07
C THR A 36 -14.55 -5.62 3.90
N ARG A 37 -14.97 -5.28 5.12
CA ARG A 37 -14.19 -4.43 6.02
C ARG A 37 -12.93 -5.16 6.51
N ALA A 38 -13.02 -6.45 6.83
CA ALA A 38 -11.86 -7.27 7.19
C ALA A 38 -10.84 -7.36 6.03
N VAL A 39 -11.30 -7.53 4.79
CA VAL A 39 -10.44 -7.53 3.59
C VAL A 39 -9.71 -6.20 3.40
N GLN A 40 -10.42 -5.07 3.55
CA GLN A 40 -9.82 -3.74 3.43
C GLN A 40 -8.72 -3.51 4.47
N ILE A 41 -8.96 -3.92 5.72
CA ILE A 41 -7.99 -3.82 6.81
C ILE A 41 -6.76 -4.65 6.49
N PHE A 42 -6.96 -5.91 6.09
CA PHE A 42 -5.87 -6.81 5.74
C PHE A 42 -5.00 -6.25 4.60
N LYS A 43 -5.62 -5.82 3.49
CA LYS A 43 -4.89 -5.21 2.35
C LYS A 43 -4.13 -3.96 2.76
N ARG A 44 -4.71 -3.11 3.62
CA ARG A 44 -4.05 -1.89 4.11
C ARG A 44 -2.82 -2.23 4.96
N GLN A 45 -2.88 -3.25 5.80
CA GLN A 45 -1.75 -3.69 6.60
C GLN A 45 -0.65 -4.36 5.76
N GLN A 46 -1.03 -5.19 4.79
CA GLN A 46 -0.09 -5.80 3.84
C GLN A 46 0.73 -4.73 3.10
N LYS A 47 0.08 -3.67 2.59
CA LYS A 47 0.79 -2.57 1.92
C LYS A 47 1.76 -1.83 2.84
N LYS A 48 1.40 -1.63 4.11
CA LYS A 48 2.29 -1.00 5.10
C LYS A 48 3.50 -1.87 5.41
N GLN A 49 3.30 -3.17 5.59
CA GLN A 49 4.38 -4.12 5.82
C GLN A 49 5.29 -4.25 4.60
N GLN A 50 4.74 -4.23 3.38
CA GLN A 50 5.55 -4.21 2.16
C GLN A 50 6.39 -2.94 2.08
N ALA A 51 5.82 -1.76 2.35
CA ALA A 51 6.57 -0.51 2.32
C ALA A 51 7.70 -0.45 3.37
N SER A 52 7.53 -1.09 4.54
CA SER A 52 8.59 -1.17 5.55
C SER A 52 9.62 -2.27 5.29
N ASN A 53 9.24 -3.31 4.52
CA ASN A 53 10.10 -4.47 4.24
C ASN A 53 10.78 -4.41 2.86
N VAL A 54 10.61 -3.31 2.11
CA VAL A 54 11.50 -3.04 0.98
C VAL A 54 12.85 -2.67 1.57
N LYS A 55 13.78 -3.62 1.60
CA LYS A 55 15.20 -3.27 1.66
C LYS A 55 15.44 -2.19 0.60
N PRO A 56 16.04 -1.04 0.93
CA PRO A 56 16.22 0.06 -0.01
C PRO A 56 17.05 -0.33 -1.26
N GLU A 57 17.66 -1.50 -1.29
CA GLU A 57 18.50 -1.99 -2.39
C GLU A 57 17.74 -2.24 -3.70
N HIS A 58 16.42 -2.43 -3.71
CA HIS A 58 15.66 -2.74 -4.93
C HIS A 58 14.68 -1.63 -5.39
N LEU A 59 14.69 -0.45 -4.77
CA LEU A 59 13.79 0.65 -5.14
C LEU A 59 14.30 1.52 -6.30
N HIS A 60 15.51 1.30 -6.81
CA HIS A 60 16.12 2.18 -7.83
C HIS A 60 15.78 1.86 -9.29
N VAL A 61 14.86 0.94 -9.59
CA VAL A 61 14.50 0.63 -11.00
C VAL A 61 12.99 0.72 -11.23
N ARG A 62 12.37 1.83 -10.81
CA ARG A 62 11.06 2.22 -11.38
C ARG A 62 10.82 3.73 -11.45
N ILE A 63 11.90 4.50 -11.54
CA ILE A 63 11.84 5.94 -11.89
C ILE A 63 12.88 6.20 -12.99
N GLN A 64 12.82 5.42 -14.06
CA GLN A 64 13.49 5.75 -15.32
C GLN A 64 12.45 5.56 -16.42
N LYS A 65 11.69 6.61 -16.73
CA LYS A 65 11.00 6.90 -18.02
C LYS A 65 10.02 8.08 -17.87
N ARG A 66 10.42 9.18 -17.22
CA ARG A 66 9.67 10.45 -17.33
C ARG A 66 10.50 11.72 -17.27
N SER A 67 11.78 11.63 -17.64
CA SER A 67 12.70 12.77 -17.51
C SER A 67 13.80 12.76 -18.57
N HIS A 68 13.45 12.62 -19.87
CA HIS A 68 14.36 12.97 -20.97
C HIS A 68 13.57 13.38 -22.22
N ALA A 69 12.92 14.55 -22.20
CA ALA A 69 12.49 15.24 -23.43
C ALA A 69 12.05 16.69 -23.13
N ALA A 70 12.92 17.51 -22.54
CA ALA A 70 12.71 18.97 -22.52
C ALA A 70 14.02 19.70 -22.22
N ASN A 71 15.09 19.42 -22.96
CA ASN A 71 16.22 20.33 -23.02
C ASN A 71 17.04 20.10 -24.30
N PHE A 72 16.53 20.61 -25.42
CA PHE A 72 17.40 20.99 -26.54
C PHE A 72 17.29 22.49 -26.72
N LYS A 73 18.38 23.16 -26.33
CA LYS A 73 18.66 24.57 -26.55
C LYS A 73 18.79 24.83 -28.06
N HIS A 74 18.20 25.91 -28.54
CA HIS A 74 18.69 26.71 -29.66
C HIS A 74 18.54 28.18 -29.20
N HIS A 75 19.57 28.78 -28.62
CA HIS A 75 20.67 29.52 -29.28
C HIS A 75 20.16 30.62 -30.22
N GLU A 76 20.28 31.85 -29.69
CA GLU A 76 20.46 33.16 -30.33
C GLU A 76 19.53 33.62 -31.45
N PHE A 77 18.75 34.65 -31.12
CA PHE A 77 18.06 35.52 -32.05
C PHE A 77 18.91 36.78 -32.28
N VAL A 78 19.77 36.78 -33.31
CA VAL A 78 20.39 38.01 -33.82
C VAL A 78 19.47 38.58 -34.89
N LYS A 79 18.85 39.73 -34.59
CA LYS A 79 18.16 40.56 -35.58
C LYS A 79 19.21 41.39 -36.33
N THR A 80 19.22 41.29 -37.66
CA THR A 80 19.71 42.33 -38.57
C THR A 80 18.83 43.57 -38.52
#